data_AF-A0A8J6NKE6-F1
#
_entry.id   AF-A0A8J6NKE6-F1
#
_cell.length_a   1.000
_cell.length_b   1.000
_cell.length_c   1.000
_cell.angle_alpha   90.00
_cell.angle_beta   90.00
_cell.angle_gamma   90.00
#
_symmetry.space_group_name_H-M   'P 1'
#
loop_
_entity.id
_entity.type
_entity.pdbx_description
1 polymer ?
#
loop_
_entity_poly.entity_id
_entity_poly.type
_entity_poly.pdbx_seq_one_letter_code
_entity_poly.pdbx_strand_id
1 'polypeptide(L)'
;MIDGLVKSLLVLADVVEARDPYTGGHLWRVSQFSKLLAVKMGLPERKALQISLGGYLHDLGKVGITDEILLKKGNLSEAEYDVIKTHPLIGLKLIDEHPLSELVSKVIVEHHEQVNGGGYPYGLKGQNISLAAKIVSVADTLDALTSTRPYRREMPLEKALQILEQGSGTQFDKTVINHICELGRDGDLSHIIGHSAEKIPLVTCPTCGPVIAVPRTARDGDVVFCRACTGKLVLHREGDSFNAEMVGKTENPIELQSQINYAAITDLIIQTGGKIGVVDT
;
A
#
# COMPACT_ATOMS: atom_id res chain seq x y z
N MET A 1 -11.09 -23.20 -4.59
CA MET A 1 -9.64 -23.51 -4.71
C MET A 1 -8.84 -22.22 -4.92
N ILE A 2 -9.17 -21.40 -5.93
CA ILE A 2 -8.49 -20.11 -6.20
C ILE A 2 -8.59 -19.12 -5.03
N ASP A 3 -9.76 -18.95 -4.42
CA ASP A 3 -9.93 -18.01 -3.30
C ASP A 3 -9.00 -18.31 -2.11
N GLY A 4 -8.70 -19.60 -1.88
CA GLY A 4 -7.75 -20.03 -0.86
C GLY A 4 -6.31 -19.63 -1.19
N LEU A 5 -5.93 -19.71 -2.47
CA LEU A 5 -4.60 -19.30 -2.97
C LEU A 5 -4.43 -17.77 -2.98
N VAL A 6 -5.51 -17.03 -3.29
CA VAL A 6 -5.49 -15.56 -3.15
C VAL A 6 -5.35 -15.20 -1.68
N LYS A 7 -6.16 -15.83 -0.80
CA LYS A 7 -6.11 -15.59 0.65
C LYS A 7 -4.73 -15.86 1.24
N SER A 8 -4.03 -16.92 0.82
CA SER A 8 -2.68 -17.20 1.32
C SER A 8 -1.70 -16.08 0.99
N LEU A 9 -1.70 -15.56 -0.24
CA LEU A 9 -0.85 -14.43 -0.63
C LEU A 9 -1.18 -13.16 0.15
N LEU A 10 -2.47 -12.83 0.29
CA LEU A 10 -2.88 -11.62 1.02
C LEU A 10 -2.48 -11.69 2.50
N VAL A 11 -2.63 -12.86 3.13
CA VAL A 11 -2.18 -13.06 4.52
C VAL A 11 -0.67 -12.91 4.64
N LEU A 12 0.11 -13.41 3.68
CA LEU A 12 1.57 -13.21 3.69
C LEU A 12 1.95 -11.73 3.58
N ALA A 13 1.23 -10.96 2.78
CA ALA A 13 1.45 -9.52 2.66
C ALA A 13 1.13 -8.78 3.96
N ASP A 14 0.00 -9.11 4.60
CA ASP A 14 -0.39 -8.53 5.89
C ASP A 14 0.63 -8.84 7.00
N VAL A 15 1.29 -10.00 6.97
CA VAL A 15 2.40 -10.32 7.90
C VAL A 15 3.56 -9.33 7.73
N VAL A 16 3.85 -8.91 6.50
CA VAL A 16 4.89 -7.91 6.21
C VAL A 16 4.44 -6.51 6.66
N GLU A 17 3.22 -6.10 6.35
CA GLU A 17 2.66 -4.81 6.79
C GLU A 17 2.63 -4.72 8.33
N ALA A 18 2.29 -5.81 9.02
CA ALA A 18 2.21 -5.85 10.49
C ALA A 18 3.53 -5.52 11.22
N ARG A 19 4.68 -5.68 10.54
CA ARG A 19 6.02 -5.32 11.07
C ARG A 19 6.25 -3.82 11.12
N ASP A 20 5.63 -3.04 10.24
CA ASP A 20 5.81 -1.59 10.18
C ASP A 20 4.53 -0.87 10.67
N PRO A 21 4.57 -0.20 11.84
CA PRO A 21 3.41 0.51 12.35
C PRO A 21 3.00 1.72 11.48
N TYR A 22 3.81 2.18 10.53
CA TYR A 22 3.53 3.33 9.66
C TYR A 22 2.88 2.96 8.33
N THR A 23 2.74 1.67 8.01
CA THR A 23 2.15 1.21 6.74
C THR A 23 0.73 0.71 6.89
N GLY A 24 0.06 0.81 8.05
CA GLY A 24 -1.30 0.28 8.22
C GLY A 24 -2.28 0.63 7.09
N GLY A 25 -2.80 -0.39 6.40
CA GLY A 25 -3.74 -0.25 5.29
C GLY A 25 -3.14 0.23 3.97
N HIS A 26 -1.82 0.42 3.90
CA HIS A 26 -1.08 0.79 2.70
C HIS A 26 -1.31 -0.21 1.58
N LEU A 27 -1.21 -1.51 1.87
CA LEU A 27 -1.41 -2.56 0.87
C LEU A 27 -2.80 -2.45 0.23
N TRP A 28 -3.82 -2.19 1.04
CA TRP A 28 -5.18 -1.98 0.54
C TRP A 28 -5.29 -0.71 -0.32
N ARG A 29 -4.76 0.43 0.12
CA ARG A 29 -4.83 1.69 -0.63
C ARG A 29 -4.12 1.60 -1.97
N VAL A 30 -2.89 1.08 -2.00
CA VAL A 30 -2.15 0.85 -3.25
C VAL A 30 -2.92 -0.09 -4.17
N SER A 31 -3.50 -1.16 -3.63
CA SER A 31 -4.35 -2.08 -4.39
C SER A 31 -5.56 -1.37 -5.03
N GLN A 32 -6.28 -0.54 -4.26
CA GLN A 32 -7.48 0.15 -4.75
C GLN A 32 -7.16 1.26 -5.74
N PHE A 33 -6.12 2.08 -5.49
CA PHE A 33 -5.65 3.07 -6.46
C PHE A 33 -5.26 2.41 -7.78
N SER A 34 -4.53 1.30 -7.71
CA SER A 34 -4.09 0.56 -8.90
C SER A 34 -5.27 0.00 -9.70
N LYS A 35 -6.30 -0.52 -9.01
CA LYS A 35 -7.54 -0.99 -9.63
C LYS A 35 -8.30 0.14 -10.32
N LEU A 36 -8.52 1.25 -9.60
CA LEU A 36 -9.27 2.40 -10.09
C LEU A 36 -8.58 3.03 -11.31
N LEU A 37 -7.26 3.16 -11.25
CA LEU A 37 -6.44 3.67 -12.34
C LEU A 37 -6.51 2.75 -13.58
N ALA A 38 -6.40 1.43 -13.38
CA ALA A 38 -6.56 0.46 -14.46
C ALA A 38 -7.94 0.55 -15.14
N VAL A 39 -9.02 0.72 -14.37
CA VAL A 39 -10.38 0.91 -14.89
C VAL A 39 -10.50 2.23 -15.66
N LYS A 40 -9.98 3.35 -15.12
CA LYS A 40 -9.98 4.65 -15.80
C LYS A 40 -9.25 4.58 -17.15
N MET A 41 -8.17 3.78 -17.23
CA MET A 41 -7.42 3.53 -18.46
C MET A 41 -8.13 2.59 -19.45
N GLY A 42 -9.35 2.14 -19.16
CA GLY A 42 -10.15 1.26 -20.02
C GLY A 42 -9.71 -0.20 -20.03
N LEU A 43 -8.92 -0.64 -19.03
CA LEU A 43 -8.51 -2.04 -18.95
C LEU A 43 -9.70 -2.94 -18.56
N PRO A 44 -9.79 -4.18 -19.09
CA PRO A 44 -10.82 -5.13 -18.68
C PRO A 44 -10.80 -5.40 -17.18
N GLU A 45 -11.97 -5.66 -16.59
CA GLU A 45 -12.13 -5.90 -15.15
C GLU A 45 -11.14 -6.94 -14.62
N ARG A 46 -10.97 -8.07 -15.32
CA ARG A 46 -10.01 -9.12 -14.95
C ARG A 46 -8.58 -8.57 -14.83
N LYS A 47 -8.17 -7.68 -15.74
CA LYS A 47 -6.82 -7.10 -15.72
C LYS A 47 -6.67 -6.08 -14.60
N ALA A 48 -7.69 -5.26 -14.36
CA ALA A 48 -7.73 -4.34 -13.22
C ALA A 48 -7.63 -5.09 -11.88
N LEU A 49 -8.31 -6.22 -11.73
CA LEU A 49 -8.22 -7.08 -10.54
C LEU A 49 -6.84 -7.73 -10.36
N GLN A 50 -6.19 -8.17 -11.45
CA GLN A 50 -4.81 -8.66 -11.39
C GLN A 50 -3.83 -7.56 -10.93
N ILE A 51 -4.00 -6.34 -11.46
CA ILE A 51 -3.18 -5.19 -11.09
C ILE A 51 -3.43 -4.81 -9.62
N SER A 52 -4.68 -4.84 -9.17
CA SER A 52 -5.08 -4.67 -7.77
C SER A 52 -4.36 -5.68 -6.86
N LEU A 53 -4.37 -6.96 -7.24
CA LEU A 53 -3.68 -8.02 -6.49
C LEU A 53 -2.16 -7.78 -6.46
N GLY A 54 -1.56 -7.38 -7.58
CA GLY A 54 -0.15 -6.99 -7.65
C GLY A 54 0.17 -5.82 -6.74
N GLY A 55 -0.69 -4.79 -6.69
CA GLY A 55 -0.54 -3.65 -5.79
C GLY A 55 -0.62 -4.04 -4.31
N TYR A 56 -1.42 -5.05 -3.95
CA TYR A 56 -1.45 -5.56 -2.57
C TYR A 56 -0.18 -6.34 -2.20
N LEU A 57 0.51 -6.92 -3.18
CA LEU A 57 1.63 -7.85 -2.97
C LEU A 57 3.01 -7.25 -3.28
N HIS A 58 3.07 -6.03 -3.81
CA HIS A 58 4.30 -5.42 -4.36
C HIS A 58 5.49 -5.47 -3.39
N ASP A 59 5.20 -5.28 -2.10
CA ASP A 59 6.16 -5.14 -1.02
C ASP A 59 6.49 -6.44 -0.27
N LEU A 60 5.99 -7.59 -0.71
CA LEU A 60 6.11 -8.86 0.03
C LEU A 60 7.56 -9.21 0.40
N GLY A 61 8.52 -8.85 -0.46
CA GLY A 61 9.94 -9.11 -0.22
C GLY A 61 10.54 -8.33 0.95
N LYS A 62 9.86 -7.32 1.50
CA LYS A 62 10.31 -6.61 2.71
C LYS A 62 10.46 -7.53 3.92
N VAL A 63 9.87 -8.74 3.88
CA VAL A 63 10.16 -9.79 4.86
C VAL A 63 11.66 -10.11 5.00
N GLY A 64 12.44 -9.97 3.92
CA GLY A 64 13.88 -10.23 3.93
C GLY A 64 14.75 -9.03 4.34
N ILE A 65 14.14 -7.89 4.68
CA ILE A 65 14.86 -6.70 5.15
C ILE A 65 14.88 -6.70 6.68
N THR A 66 16.02 -6.36 7.28
CA THR A 66 16.18 -6.30 8.75
C THR A 66 15.35 -5.16 9.35
N ASP A 67 14.89 -5.34 10.59
CA ASP A 67 14.11 -4.31 11.30
C ASP A 67 14.91 -3.01 11.50
N GLU A 68 16.23 -3.11 11.71
CA GLU A 68 17.11 -1.94 11.87
C GLU A 68 17.08 -1.02 10.65
N ILE A 69 17.01 -1.58 9.44
CA ILE A 69 16.93 -0.82 8.19
C ILE A 69 15.48 -0.43 7.92
N LEU A 70 14.55 -1.39 7.99
CA LEU A 70 13.15 -1.19 7.63
C LEU A 70 12.45 -0.15 8.52
N LEU A 71 12.75 -0.14 9.83
CA LEU A 71 12.09 0.71 10.82
C LEU A 71 12.93 1.94 11.21
N LYS A 72 13.98 2.26 10.45
CA LYS A 72 14.85 3.40 10.73
C LYS A 72 14.06 4.70 10.67
N LYS A 73 14.11 5.49 11.75
CA LYS A 73 13.39 6.78 11.84
C LYS A 73 14.06 7.91 11.07
N GLY A 74 15.35 7.78 10.79
CA GLY A 74 16.15 8.76 10.03
C GLY A 74 16.40 8.32 8.59
N ASN A 75 17.15 9.13 7.86
CA ASN A 75 17.56 8.79 6.50
C ASN A 75 18.40 7.50 6.48
N LEU A 76 18.15 6.68 5.46
CA LEU A 76 19.01 5.56 5.13
C LEU A 76 20.31 6.09 4.52
N SER A 77 21.43 5.47 4.88
CA SER A 77 22.68 5.57 4.10
C SER A 77 22.49 4.88 2.75
N GLU A 78 23.40 5.15 1.81
CA GLU A 78 23.37 4.51 0.49
C GLU A 78 23.40 2.98 0.59
N ALA A 79 24.27 2.44 1.46
CA ALA A 79 24.37 0.99 1.67
C ALA A 79 23.09 0.38 2.26
N GLU A 80 22.44 1.06 3.21
CA GLU A 80 21.15 0.62 3.75
C GLU A 80 20.04 0.70 2.69
N TYR A 81 20.06 1.72 1.85
CA TYR A 81 19.11 1.85 0.76
C TYR A 81 19.33 0.77 -0.32
N ASP A 82 20.57 0.40 -0.61
CA ASP A 82 20.87 -0.71 -1.51
C ASP A 82 20.36 -2.05 -0.98
N VAL A 83 20.34 -2.25 0.35
CA VAL A 83 19.66 -3.40 0.96
C VAL A 83 18.14 -3.33 0.71
N ILE A 84 17.49 -2.17 0.90
CA ILE A 84 16.06 -1.99 0.59
C ILE A 84 15.76 -2.33 -0.87
N LYS A 85 16.61 -1.94 -1.82
CA LYS A 85 16.43 -2.22 -3.26
C LYS A 85 16.41 -3.72 -3.61
N THR A 86 16.79 -4.60 -2.69
CA THR A 86 16.75 -6.05 -2.90
C THR A 86 15.35 -6.66 -2.73
N HIS A 87 14.43 -5.97 -2.04
CA HIS A 87 13.12 -6.54 -1.73
C HIS A 87 12.30 -6.97 -2.97
N PRO A 88 12.35 -6.34 -4.16
CA PRO A 88 11.61 -6.83 -5.33
C PRO A 88 12.07 -8.24 -5.74
N LEU A 89 13.38 -8.50 -5.70
CA LEU A 89 13.95 -9.81 -6.02
C LEU A 89 13.69 -10.85 -4.92
N ILE A 90 13.68 -10.44 -3.66
CA ILE A 90 13.28 -11.32 -2.54
C ILE A 90 11.81 -11.70 -2.69
N GLY A 91 10.94 -10.74 -2.99
CA GLY A 91 9.52 -10.95 -3.23
C GLY A 91 9.27 -11.95 -4.35
N LEU A 92 9.96 -11.80 -5.48
CA LEU A 92 9.88 -12.74 -6.61
C LEU A 92 10.25 -14.17 -6.17
N LYS A 93 11.37 -14.34 -5.46
CA LYS A 93 11.80 -15.66 -4.97
C LYS A 93 10.80 -16.31 -4.01
N LEU A 94 10.13 -15.50 -3.16
CA LEU A 94 9.17 -16.02 -2.19
C LEU A 94 7.92 -16.59 -2.83
N ILE A 95 7.49 -16.02 -3.97
CA ILE A 95 6.27 -16.44 -4.63
C ILE A 95 6.52 -17.37 -5.82
N ASP A 96 7.75 -17.67 -6.19
CA ASP A 96 8.11 -18.33 -7.45
C ASP A 96 7.30 -19.62 -7.70
N GLU A 97 7.22 -20.49 -6.68
CA GLU A 97 6.47 -21.76 -6.72
C GLU A 97 4.97 -21.62 -6.37
N HIS A 98 4.50 -20.42 -6.06
CA HIS A 98 3.09 -20.21 -5.76
C HIS A 98 2.25 -20.31 -7.06
N PRO A 99 1.11 -21.01 -7.10
CA PRO A 99 0.31 -21.17 -8.33
C PRO A 99 -0.23 -19.87 -8.96
N LEU A 100 -0.13 -18.75 -8.24
CA LEU A 100 -0.55 -17.42 -8.71
C LEU A 100 0.64 -16.50 -9.00
N SER A 101 1.87 -17.03 -9.02
CA SER A 101 3.10 -16.24 -9.13
C SER A 101 3.14 -15.39 -10.40
N GLU A 102 2.81 -16.00 -11.54
CA GLU A 102 2.78 -15.34 -12.85
C GLU A 102 1.83 -14.14 -12.92
N LEU A 103 0.79 -14.12 -12.08
CA LEU A 103 -0.17 -13.02 -12.06
C LEU A 103 0.41 -11.73 -11.49
N VAL A 104 1.41 -11.83 -10.62
CA VAL A 104 1.88 -10.71 -9.79
C VAL A 104 3.40 -10.51 -9.81
N SER A 105 4.17 -11.49 -10.27
CA SER A 105 5.65 -11.48 -10.27
C SER A 105 6.24 -10.24 -10.92
N LYS A 106 5.70 -9.83 -12.09
CA LYS A 106 6.13 -8.61 -12.79
C LYS A 106 5.89 -7.35 -11.96
N VAL A 107 4.75 -7.25 -11.29
CA VAL A 107 4.47 -6.08 -10.44
C VAL A 107 5.43 -6.05 -9.26
N ILE A 108 5.62 -7.18 -8.58
CA ILE A 108 6.52 -7.28 -7.44
C ILE A 108 7.95 -6.88 -7.84
N VAL A 109 8.45 -7.36 -8.98
CA VAL A 109 9.85 -7.09 -9.36
C VAL A 109 10.06 -5.72 -10.02
N GLU A 110 9.07 -5.18 -10.73
CA GLU A 110 9.24 -3.98 -11.56
C GLU A 110 8.64 -2.69 -10.98
N HIS A 111 7.91 -2.71 -9.84
CA HIS A 111 7.19 -1.52 -9.35
C HIS A 111 8.10 -0.32 -8.96
N HIS A 112 9.40 -0.55 -8.80
CA HIS A 112 10.41 0.49 -8.60
C HIS A 112 11.26 0.80 -9.85
N GLU A 113 10.91 0.23 -11.00
CA GLU A 113 11.49 0.63 -12.28
C GLU A 113 10.99 2.03 -12.66
N GLN A 114 11.87 2.81 -13.28
CA GLN A 114 11.57 4.17 -13.72
C GLN A 114 11.55 4.21 -15.24
N VAL A 115 10.63 4.95 -15.86
CA VAL A 115 10.50 4.91 -17.33
C VAL A 115 11.76 5.39 -18.08
N ASN A 116 12.60 6.20 -17.44
CA ASN A 116 13.92 6.61 -17.95
C ASN A 116 15.06 5.58 -17.73
N GLY A 117 14.80 4.50 -16.98
CA GLY A 117 15.75 3.46 -16.60
C GLY A 117 16.67 3.78 -15.43
N GLY A 118 16.32 4.79 -14.62
CA GLY A 118 16.99 5.08 -13.34
C GLY A 118 16.47 4.24 -12.17
N GLY A 119 15.55 3.31 -12.43
CA GLY A 119 14.96 2.44 -11.42
C GLY A 119 15.75 1.16 -11.17
N TYR A 120 15.14 0.25 -10.41
CA TYR A 120 15.73 -1.01 -9.98
C TYR A 120 14.65 -2.10 -9.95
N PRO A 121 15.02 -3.40 -9.96
CA PRO A 121 16.38 -3.96 -9.89
C PRO A 121 17.12 -4.09 -11.23
N TYR A 122 16.45 -3.95 -12.37
CA TYR A 122 17.01 -4.24 -13.68
C TYR A 122 17.32 -2.99 -14.52
N GLY A 123 16.77 -1.82 -14.16
CA GLY A 123 16.96 -0.58 -14.91
C GLY A 123 16.22 -0.61 -16.25
N LEU A 124 15.02 -1.20 -16.25
CA LEU A 124 14.16 -1.31 -17.42
C LEU A 124 13.73 0.08 -17.91
N LYS A 125 13.48 0.22 -19.21
CA LYS A 125 13.15 1.50 -19.85
C LYS A 125 11.85 1.44 -20.63
N GLY A 126 11.05 2.50 -20.52
CA GLY A 126 9.88 2.74 -21.37
C GLY A 126 8.93 1.55 -21.43
N GLN A 127 8.85 0.90 -22.60
CA GLN A 127 7.93 -0.22 -22.86
C GLN A 127 8.42 -1.58 -22.34
N ASN A 128 9.66 -1.67 -21.85
CA ASN A 128 10.16 -2.89 -21.23
C ASN A 128 9.61 -3.10 -19.81
N ILE A 129 9.05 -2.05 -19.19
CA ILE A 129 8.36 -2.13 -17.91
C ILE A 129 6.89 -2.49 -18.17
N SER A 130 6.37 -3.48 -17.47
CA SER A 130 4.97 -3.87 -17.59
C SER A 130 4.03 -2.72 -17.21
N LEU A 131 2.91 -2.61 -17.93
CA LEU A 131 1.91 -1.58 -17.63
C LEU A 131 1.38 -1.71 -16.19
N ALA A 132 1.25 -2.94 -15.69
CA ALA A 132 0.84 -3.21 -14.33
C ALA A 132 1.80 -2.58 -13.31
N ALA A 133 3.12 -2.76 -13.47
CA ALA A 133 4.11 -2.17 -12.59
C ALA A 133 4.14 -0.64 -12.66
N LYS A 134 3.96 -0.05 -13.86
CA LYS A 134 3.84 1.40 -14.02
C LYS A 134 2.64 1.98 -13.24
N ILE A 135 1.49 1.29 -13.28
CA ILE A 135 0.29 1.66 -12.52
C ILE A 135 0.57 1.58 -11.01
N VAL A 136 1.13 0.47 -10.54
CA VAL A 136 1.42 0.26 -9.12
C VAL A 136 2.48 1.26 -8.60
N SER A 137 3.50 1.58 -9.39
CA SER A 137 4.52 2.58 -9.02
C SER A 137 3.91 3.96 -8.73
N VAL A 138 2.94 4.38 -9.55
CA VAL A 138 2.20 5.64 -9.35
C VAL A 138 1.29 5.54 -8.12
N ALA A 139 0.58 4.43 -7.94
CA ALA A 139 -0.30 4.21 -6.79
C ALA A 139 0.46 4.17 -5.46
N ASP A 140 1.60 3.47 -5.40
CA ASP A 140 2.49 3.42 -4.23
C ASP A 140 3.04 4.81 -3.89
N THR A 141 3.53 5.54 -4.90
CA THR A 141 4.03 6.90 -4.68
C THR A 141 2.92 7.82 -4.18
N LEU A 142 1.71 7.77 -4.77
CA LEU A 142 0.58 8.57 -4.32
C LEU A 142 0.23 8.27 -2.86
N ASP A 143 0.15 6.99 -2.50
CA ASP A 143 -0.15 6.59 -1.12
C ASP A 143 0.92 7.09 -0.15
N ALA A 144 2.20 6.92 -0.52
CA ALA A 144 3.30 7.41 0.28
C ALA A 144 3.23 8.93 0.49
N LEU A 145 2.91 9.71 -0.55
CA LEU A 145 2.76 11.17 -0.49
C LEU A 145 1.58 11.61 0.40
N THR A 146 0.45 10.92 0.30
CA THR A 146 -0.80 11.26 1.00
C THR A 146 -0.95 10.60 2.37
N SER A 147 0.05 9.82 2.82
CA SER A 147 0.09 9.18 4.13
C SER A 147 1.21 9.75 5.02
N THR A 148 0.99 9.73 6.33
CA THR A 148 2.03 10.07 7.32
C THR A 148 3.13 8.99 7.33
N ARG A 149 4.40 9.40 7.37
CA ARG A 149 5.60 8.55 7.49
C ARG A 149 6.45 9.04 8.67
N PRO A 150 7.41 8.24 9.20
CA PRO A 150 8.20 8.62 10.37
C PRO A 150 8.90 9.99 10.28
N TYR A 151 9.31 10.36 9.07
CA TYR A 151 10.09 11.57 8.76
C TYR A 151 9.28 12.65 8.02
N ARG A 152 7.99 12.41 7.73
CA ARG A 152 7.17 13.34 6.93
C ARG A 152 5.68 13.21 7.24
N ARG A 153 4.98 14.33 7.41
CA ARG A 153 3.52 14.35 7.42
C ARG A 153 2.94 14.14 6.01
N GLU A 154 1.73 13.62 5.96
CA GLU A 154 0.88 13.57 4.78
C GLU A 154 0.79 14.95 4.13
N MET A 155 0.63 14.97 2.80
CA MET A 155 0.39 16.20 2.05
C MET A 155 -0.99 16.22 1.42
N PRO A 156 -1.55 17.42 1.16
CA PRO A 156 -2.78 17.56 0.40
C PRO A 156 -2.66 16.89 -0.97
N LEU A 157 -3.76 16.29 -1.43
CA LEU A 157 -3.82 15.54 -2.68
C LEU A 157 -3.31 16.38 -3.86
N GLU A 158 -3.69 17.64 -3.94
CA GLU A 158 -3.28 18.56 -5.01
C GLU A 158 -1.75 18.68 -5.09
N LYS A 159 -1.08 18.76 -3.93
CA LYS A 159 0.37 18.82 -3.86
C LYS A 159 1.01 17.47 -4.23
N ALA A 160 0.40 16.36 -3.82
CA ALA A 160 0.88 15.03 -4.22
C ALA A 160 0.81 14.83 -5.74
N LEU A 161 -0.30 15.25 -6.37
CA LEU A 161 -0.47 15.19 -7.83
C LEU A 161 0.54 16.07 -8.56
N GLN A 162 0.82 17.29 -8.07
CA GLN A 162 1.87 18.14 -8.65
C GLN A 162 3.25 17.47 -8.63
N ILE A 163 3.61 16.78 -7.55
CA ILE A 163 4.88 16.05 -7.46
C ILE A 163 4.90 14.87 -8.45
N LEU A 164 3.80 14.12 -8.57
CA LEU A 164 3.67 13.05 -9.55
C LEU A 164 3.80 13.56 -10.99
N GLU A 165 3.16 14.70 -11.31
CA GLU A 165 3.28 15.35 -12.62
C GLU A 165 4.72 15.76 -12.95
N GLN A 166 5.49 16.24 -11.97
CA GLN A 166 6.90 16.58 -12.16
C GLN A 166 7.76 15.35 -12.53
N GLY A 167 7.38 14.16 -12.05
CA GLY A 167 8.03 12.89 -12.40
C GLY A 167 7.58 12.28 -13.74
N SER A 168 6.68 12.95 -14.48
CA SER A 168 6.09 12.44 -15.71
C SER A 168 7.12 12.34 -16.85
N GLY A 169 7.27 11.14 -17.41
CA GLY A 169 8.24 10.83 -18.46
C GLY A 169 9.67 10.58 -17.98
N THR A 170 9.93 10.70 -16.68
CA THR A 170 11.22 10.35 -16.05
C THR A 170 11.05 9.14 -15.14
N GLN A 171 10.41 9.33 -13.99
CA GLN A 171 10.07 8.26 -13.07
C GLN A 171 8.83 7.52 -13.56
N PHE A 172 7.80 8.25 -13.98
CA PHE A 172 6.48 7.70 -14.26
C PHE A 172 6.11 7.73 -15.74
N ASP A 173 5.25 6.80 -16.16
CA ASP A 173 4.67 6.80 -17.50
C ASP A 173 3.66 7.95 -17.63
N LYS A 174 3.82 8.76 -18.69
CA LYS A 174 2.99 9.96 -18.91
C LYS A 174 1.50 9.64 -18.98
N THR A 175 1.14 8.48 -19.57
CA THR A 175 -0.26 8.09 -19.73
C THR A 175 -0.89 7.79 -18.37
N VAL A 176 -0.16 7.09 -17.51
CA VAL A 176 -0.58 6.72 -16.16
C VAL A 176 -0.74 7.98 -15.30
N ILE A 177 0.21 8.93 -15.39
CA ILE A 177 0.13 10.22 -14.70
C ILE A 177 -1.12 11.01 -15.11
N ASN A 178 -1.42 11.10 -16.41
CA ASN A 178 -2.59 11.83 -16.86
C ASN A 178 -3.89 11.29 -16.23
N HIS A 179 -4.03 9.97 -16.17
CA HIS A 179 -5.25 9.33 -15.66
C HIS A 179 -5.37 9.45 -14.13
N ILE A 180 -4.27 9.36 -13.37
CA ILE A 180 -4.34 9.54 -11.91
C ILE A 180 -4.65 10.99 -11.55
N CYS A 181 -4.14 11.96 -12.32
CA CYS A 181 -4.47 13.37 -12.13
C CYS A 181 -5.93 13.67 -12.49
N GLU A 182 -6.50 13.02 -13.50
CA GLU A 182 -7.94 13.09 -13.77
C GLU A 182 -8.76 12.55 -12.61
N LEU A 183 -8.47 11.34 -12.12
CA LEU A 183 -9.16 10.78 -10.95
C LEU A 183 -9.07 11.69 -9.72
N GLY A 184 -7.91 12.32 -9.51
CA GLY A 184 -7.72 13.27 -8.43
C GLY A 184 -8.58 14.53 -8.56
N ARG A 185 -8.68 15.09 -9.77
CA ARG A 185 -9.54 16.26 -10.03
C ARG A 185 -11.03 15.94 -9.96
N ASP A 186 -11.42 14.73 -10.37
CA ASP A 186 -12.80 14.26 -10.35
C ASP A 186 -13.27 13.92 -8.91
N GLY A 187 -12.35 13.87 -7.93
CA GLY A 187 -12.65 13.55 -6.53
C GLY A 187 -12.72 12.06 -6.23
N ASP A 188 -12.42 11.21 -7.21
CA ASP A 188 -12.57 9.75 -7.17
C ASP A 188 -11.57 9.06 -6.23
N LEU A 189 -10.56 9.76 -5.71
CA LEU A 189 -9.54 9.18 -4.82
C LEU A 189 -9.87 9.32 -3.33
N SER A 190 -10.84 10.17 -2.98
CA SER A 190 -11.14 10.56 -1.60
C SER A 190 -11.59 9.40 -0.71
N HIS A 191 -12.29 8.42 -1.27
CA HIS A 191 -12.77 7.24 -0.54
C HIS A 191 -11.66 6.21 -0.22
N ILE A 192 -10.46 6.38 -0.79
CA ILE A 192 -9.30 5.50 -0.56
C ILE A 192 -8.29 6.19 0.36
N ILE A 193 -8.03 7.48 0.14
CA ILE A 193 -7.09 8.27 0.94
C ILE A 193 -7.53 8.25 2.41
N GLY A 194 -6.60 7.98 3.33
CA GLY A 194 -6.89 7.97 4.76
C GLY A 194 -7.73 6.78 5.23
N HIS A 195 -7.87 5.72 4.43
CA HIS A 195 -8.60 4.51 4.79
C HIS A 195 -7.68 3.28 4.84
N SER A 196 -8.03 2.30 5.67
CA SER A 196 -7.34 0.99 5.73
C SER A 196 -8.08 -0.10 4.99
N ALA A 197 -9.38 0.09 4.76
CA ALA A 197 -10.27 -0.78 4.02
C ALA A 197 -11.52 0.02 3.65
N GLU A 198 -12.41 -0.57 2.87
CA GLU A 198 -13.66 0.08 2.45
C GLU A 198 -14.42 0.58 3.70
N LYS A 199 -14.59 1.91 3.80
CA LYS A 199 -15.26 2.62 4.90
C LYS A 199 -14.64 2.38 6.28
N ILE A 200 -13.34 2.09 6.33
CA ILE A 200 -12.58 1.94 7.57
C ILE A 200 -11.52 3.04 7.62
N PRO A 201 -11.79 4.18 8.29
CA PRO A 201 -10.87 5.31 8.33
C PRO A 201 -9.62 5.01 9.17
N LEU A 202 -8.58 5.79 8.92
CA LEU A 202 -7.34 5.83 9.68
C LEU A 202 -7.33 7.06 10.58
N VAL A 203 -6.65 6.94 11.72
CA VAL A 203 -6.24 8.10 12.52
C VAL A 203 -4.74 8.15 12.66
N THR A 204 -4.17 9.35 12.63
CA THR A 204 -2.75 9.56 12.87
C THR A 204 -2.51 9.75 14.36
N CYS A 205 -1.52 9.05 14.93
CA CYS A 205 -1.12 9.29 16.31
C CYS A 205 -0.58 10.72 16.47
N PRO A 206 -1.19 11.58 17.31
CA PRO A 206 -0.83 12.99 17.41
C PRO A 206 0.58 13.19 18.01
N THR A 207 1.13 12.17 18.68
CA THR A 207 2.44 12.24 19.34
C THR A 207 3.58 11.75 18.47
N CYS A 208 3.41 10.67 17.71
CA CYS A 208 4.53 10.07 16.97
C CYS A 208 4.28 9.83 15.48
N GLY A 209 3.04 10.00 14.99
CA GLY A 209 2.74 9.97 13.56
C GLY A 209 2.35 8.65 12.88
N PRO A 210 2.50 7.43 13.44
CA PRO A 210 1.96 6.24 12.78
C PRO A 210 0.45 6.34 12.57
N VAL A 211 0.01 5.74 11.47
CA VAL A 211 -1.41 5.54 11.18
C VAL A 211 -1.95 4.37 12.00
N ILE A 212 -3.14 4.54 12.56
CA ILE A 212 -3.82 3.55 13.37
C ILE A 212 -5.13 3.24 12.67
N ALA A 213 -5.30 1.98 12.28
CA ALA A 213 -6.56 1.51 11.74
C ALA A 213 -7.64 1.57 12.82
N VAL A 214 -8.73 2.28 12.52
CA VAL A 214 -9.89 2.33 13.40
C VAL A 214 -10.78 1.12 13.10
N PRO A 215 -11.24 0.36 14.10
CA PRO A 215 -12.17 -0.74 13.84
C PRO A 215 -13.43 -0.28 13.10
N ARG A 216 -13.95 -1.07 12.16
CA ARG A 216 -15.19 -0.74 11.40
C ARG A 216 -16.38 -0.43 12.32
N THR A 217 -16.42 -1.05 13.50
CA THR A 217 -17.47 -0.89 14.50
C THR A 217 -17.23 0.26 15.49
N ALA A 218 -16.14 1.02 15.31
CA ALA A 218 -15.74 2.04 16.26
C ALA A 218 -16.79 3.15 16.37
N ARG A 219 -16.94 3.64 17.60
CA ARG A 219 -17.86 4.68 18.01
C ARG A 219 -17.09 5.86 18.58
N ASP A 220 -17.76 6.99 18.66
CA ASP A 220 -17.26 8.13 19.41
C ASP A 220 -16.97 7.72 20.86
N GLY A 221 -15.80 8.10 21.39
CA GLY A 221 -15.32 7.72 22.71
C GLY A 221 -14.59 6.37 22.79
N ASP A 222 -14.57 5.57 21.72
CA ASP A 222 -13.81 4.31 21.72
C ASP A 222 -12.30 4.57 21.84
N VAL A 223 -11.58 3.59 22.38
CA VAL A 223 -10.14 3.69 22.60
C VAL A 223 -9.38 2.81 21.61
N VAL A 224 -8.35 3.41 21.00
CA VAL A 224 -7.33 2.70 20.21
C VAL A 224 -5.94 2.94 20.78
N PHE A 225 -4.97 2.13 20.37
CA PHE A 225 -3.62 2.16 20.92
C PHE A 225 -2.57 2.33 19.82
N CYS A 226 -1.61 3.22 20.07
CA CYS A 226 -0.46 3.40 19.19
C CYS A 226 0.63 2.39 19.53
N ARG A 227 0.89 1.47 18.61
CA ARG A 227 1.91 0.42 18.75
C ARG A 227 3.34 0.96 18.80
N ALA A 228 3.58 2.17 18.28
CA ALA A 228 4.93 2.75 18.24
C ALA A 228 5.33 3.49 19.53
N CYS A 229 4.39 4.18 20.19
CA CYS A 229 4.68 4.98 21.40
C CYS A 229 3.95 4.52 22.66
N THR A 230 3.20 3.42 22.56
CA THR A 230 2.30 2.87 23.57
C THR A 230 1.15 3.79 23.98
N GLY A 231 0.89 4.82 23.18
CA GLY A 231 -0.15 5.81 23.45
C GLY A 231 -1.55 5.21 23.47
N LYS A 232 -2.38 5.65 24.42
CA LYS A 232 -3.80 5.37 24.53
C LYS A 232 -4.55 6.56 23.96
N LEU A 233 -5.36 6.32 22.92
CA LEU A 233 -6.05 7.38 22.18
C LEU A 233 -7.55 7.20 22.25
N VAL A 234 -8.28 8.26 22.60
CA VAL A 234 -9.74 8.32 22.49
C VAL A 234 -10.08 8.84 21.10
N LEU A 235 -11.01 8.14 20.43
CA LEU A 235 -11.53 8.52 19.14
C LEU A 235 -12.67 9.52 19.30
N HIS A 236 -12.61 10.61 18.52
CA HIS A 236 -13.67 11.61 18.42
C HIS A 236 -14.20 11.62 17.00
N ARG A 237 -15.49 11.34 16.82
CA ARG A 237 -16.09 11.21 15.48
C ARG A 237 -16.23 12.58 14.82
N GLU A 238 -15.76 12.69 13.58
CA GLU A 238 -15.88 13.88 12.74
C GLU A 238 -16.41 13.47 11.36
N GLY A 239 -17.72 13.64 11.16
CA GLY A 239 -18.41 13.14 9.96
C GLY A 239 -18.25 11.62 9.80
N ASP A 240 -17.66 11.21 8.68
CA ASP A 240 -17.40 9.81 8.33
C ASP A 240 -16.01 9.31 8.80
N SER A 241 -15.23 10.17 9.49
CA SER A 241 -13.89 9.86 10.01
C SER A 241 -13.79 10.06 11.52
N PHE A 242 -12.57 10.00 12.05
CA PHE A 242 -12.24 10.24 13.45
C PHE A 242 -11.02 11.13 13.60
N ASN A 243 -10.99 11.90 14.69
CA ASN A 243 -9.78 12.43 15.29
C ASN A 243 -9.36 11.56 16.47
N ALA A 244 -8.07 11.57 16.80
CA ALA A 244 -7.54 10.81 17.94
C ALA A 244 -6.89 11.76 18.95
N GLU A 245 -7.37 11.71 20.19
CA GLU A 245 -6.82 12.46 21.31
C GLU A 245 -5.99 11.53 22.19
N MET A 246 -4.74 11.92 22.49
CA MET A 246 -3.88 11.18 23.41
C MET A 246 -4.32 11.41 24.86
N VAL A 247 -4.74 10.35 25.55
CA VAL A 247 -5.18 10.41 26.97
C VAL A 247 -4.23 9.70 27.94
N GLY A 248 -3.20 9.03 27.43
CA GLY A 248 -2.21 8.36 28.28
C GLY A 248 -1.38 7.33 27.51
N LYS A 249 -0.81 6.37 28.25
CA LYS A 249 -0.11 5.21 27.68
C LYS A 249 -0.67 3.93 28.27
N THR A 250 -0.51 2.83 27.55
CA THR A 250 -0.78 1.48 28.08
C THR A 250 0.51 0.77 28.47
N GLU A 251 0.41 -0.02 29.53
CA GLU A 251 1.42 -0.99 29.96
C GLU A 251 1.02 -2.43 29.59
N ASN A 252 -0.19 -2.62 29.04
CA ASN A 252 -0.70 -3.92 28.66
C ASN A 252 -0.21 -4.29 27.24
N PRO A 253 0.70 -5.28 27.09
CA PRO A 253 1.23 -5.63 25.78
C PRO A 253 0.18 -6.21 24.82
N ILE A 254 -0.95 -6.72 25.31
CA ILE A 254 -2.03 -7.24 24.45
C ILE A 254 -2.66 -6.11 23.63
N GLU A 255 -2.75 -4.90 24.18
CA GLU A 255 -3.31 -3.73 23.51
C GLU A 255 -2.41 -3.18 22.38
N LEU A 256 -1.15 -3.64 22.30
CA LEU A 256 -0.15 -3.19 21.33
C LEU A 256 0.07 -4.18 20.18
N GLN A 257 -0.72 -5.25 20.11
CA GLN A 257 -0.62 -6.25 19.05
C GLN A 257 -1.03 -5.67 17.69
N SER A 258 -0.37 -6.13 16.63
CA SER A 258 -0.85 -5.89 15.26
C SER A 258 -2.22 -6.53 15.08
N GLN A 259 -3.09 -5.85 14.34
CA GLN A 259 -4.31 -6.46 13.83
C GLN A 259 -4.15 -6.72 12.35
N ILE A 260 -4.45 -7.95 11.93
CA ILE A 260 -4.56 -8.32 10.52
C ILE A 260 -5.81 -7.63 9.96
N ASN A 261 -5.72 -7.07 8.77
CA ASN A 261 -6.82 -6.35 8.16
C ASN A 261 -7.76 -7.32 7.42
N TYR A 262 -8.45 -8.16 8.20
CA TYR A 262 -9.36 -9.17 7.66
C TYR A 262 -10.45 -8.56 6.76
N ALA A 263 -10.87 -7.32 7.02
CA ALA A 263 -11.82 -6.62 6.18
C ALA A 263 -11.25 -6.38 4.76
N ALA A 264 -10.03 -5.84 4.65
CA ALA A 264 -9.35 -5.65 3.36
C ALA A 264 -9.18 -6.98 2.61
N ILE A 265 -8.73 -8.04 3.31
CA ILE A 265 -8.54 -9.37 2.72
C ILE A 265 -9.88 -9.92 2.20
N THR A 266 -10.93 -9.88 3.01
CA THR A 266 -12.25 -10.39 2.64
C THR A 266 -12.84 -9.61 1.46
N ASP A 267 -12.76 -8.28 1.48
CA ASP A 267 -13.27 -7.43 0.42
C ASP A 267 -12.54 -7.72 -0.90
N LEU A 268 -11.22 -7.90 -0.88
CA LEU A 268 -10.44 -8.23 -2.07
C LEU A 268 -10.74 -9.65 -2.58
N ILE A 269 -10.92 -10.64 -1.69
CA ILE A 269 -11.34 -12.00 -2.08
C ILE A 269 -12.71 -11.97 -2.76
N ILE A 270 -13.67 -11.23 -2.21
CA ILE A 270 -15.01 -11.08 -2.83
C ILE A 270 -14.91 -10.45 -4.22
N GLN A 271 -14.04 -9.45 -4.39
CA GLN A 271 -13.83 -8.81 -5.69
C GLN A 271 -13.15 -9.72 -6.71
N THR A 272 -12.24 -10.58 -6.26
CA THR A 272 -11.42 -11.47 -7.11
C THR A 272 -12.04 -12.85 -7.34
N GLY A 273 -12.95 -13.27 -6.46
CA GLY A 273 -13.56 -14.60 -6.41
C GLY A 273 -14.19 -15.00 -7.73
N GLY A 274 -13.63 -16.03 -8.36
CA GLY A 274 -14.07 -16.56 -9.66
C GLY A 274 -13.75 -15.68 -10.89
N LYS A 275 -13.22 -14.46 -10.71
CA LYS A 275 -12.89 -13.52 -11.80
C LYS A 275 -11.42 -13.56 -12.20
N ILE A 276 -10.54 -13.95 -11.28
CA ILE A 276 -9.13 -14.20 -11.55
C ILE A 276 -8.96 -15.69 -11.84
N GLY A 277 -8.96 -16.08 -13.12
CA GLY A 277 -8.62 -17.44 -13.53
C GLY A 277 -7.11 -17.70 -13.47
N VAL A 278 -6.73 -18.90 -13.02
CA VAL A 278 -5.41 -19.49 -13.30
C VAL A 278 -5.30 -19.59 -14.83
N VAL A 279 -4.13 -19.27 -15.39
CA VAL A 279 -3.88 -19.52 -16.81
C VAL A 279 -4.04 -21.03 -17.00
N ASP A 280 -4.95 -21.45 -17.88
CA ASP A 280 -5.02 -22.86 -18.27
C ASP A 280 -3.64 -23.24 -18.83
N THR A 281 -2.90 -24.06 -18.09
CA THR A 281 -1.62 -24.66 -18.51
C THR A 281 -1.88 -25.73 -19.55
#